data_AF-A0AAU7UAB1-F1
#
_entry.id   AF-A0AAU7UAB1-F1
#
_cell.length_a   1.000
_cell.length_b   1.000
_cell.length_c   1.000
_cell.angle_alpha   90.00
_cell.angle_beta   90.00
_cell.angle_gamma   90.00
#
_symmetry.space_group_name_H-M   'P 1'
#
loop_
_entity.id
_entity.type
_entity.pdbx_description
1 polymer ?
#
loop_
_entity_poly.entity_id
_entity_poly.type
_entity_poly.pdbx_seq_one_letter_code
_entity_poly.pdbx_strand_id
1 'polypeptide(L)'
;MLTRIALTFSMLVASGLPLASAQTATPSTPAARTVTAASGEVSALAVEISGAVKGRLIDCPAQLKLSTGSVCLYSQNVLPALRTLIRSKVATRAVGAWKTDPADKASSLLLRTGNATISVLLARLSAQETLVILSPLQTQTQAAATRPAMPAGIVKGEPYVLDTDLKGLVTVANLGSGSYRLTSGSTVLTLSSGKRTATLGSGTVELANPAVSDGRNLLIPLNSLRSLGCTLTTAQAGVAVSCGTASATIRPIVF
;
A
#
# COMPACT_ATOMS: atom_id res chain seq x y z
N MET A 1 -18.76 -0.16 81.55
CA MET A 1 -19.02 1.19 82.10
C MET A 1 -18.73 2.20 81.01
N LEU A 2 -19.51 3.24 80.72
CA LEU A 2 -20.87 3.61 81.06
C LEU A 2 -21.26 4.67 80.00
N THR A 3 -22.51 4.62 79.55
CA THR A 3 -23.23 5.53 78.64
C THR A 3 -23.22 7.00 79.07
N ARG A 4 -23.30 7.96 78.10
CA ARG A 4 -24.11 9.22 78.12
C ARG A 4 -23.85 10.07 76.84
N ILE A 5 -24.69 9.98 75.79
CA ILE A 5 -25.81 10.88 75.40
C ILE A 5 -25.76 12.32 75.93
N ALA A 6 -25.71 13.30 75.01
CA ALA A 6 -26.41 14.58 75.13
C ALA A 6 -26.73 15.19 73.73
N LEU A 7 -28.01 15.51 73.53
CA LEU A 7 -28.63 16.16 72.37
C LEU A 7 -28.51 17.70 72.45
N THR A 8 -28.50 18.36 71.28
CA THR A 8 -29.11 19.70 70.98
C THR A 8 -28.86 19.94 69.47
N PHE A 9 -29.81 19.88 68.52
CA PHE A 9 -31.08 20.56 68.23
C PHE A 9 -30.96 22.05 67.83
N SER A 10 -31.57 22.37 66.67
CA SER A 10 -31.76 23.68 65.99
C SER A 10 -30.70 24.05 64.92
N MET A 11 -31.02 24.55 63.72
CA MET A 11 -32.29 24.96 63.12
C MET A 11 -32.14 25.02 61.58
N LEU A 12 -33.27 24.82 60.89
CA LEU A 12 -33.52 25.01 59.46
C LEU A 12 -33.09 26.40 58.94
N VAL A 13 -32.44 26.46 57.77
CA VAL A 13 -32.73 27.48 56.74
C VAL A 13 -32.74 26.79 55.38
N ALA A 14 -33.91 26.82 54.75
CA ALA A 14 -34.16 26.40 53.38
C ALA A 14 -33.73 27.48 52.39
N SER A 15 -33.14 27.12 51.25
CA SER A 15 -33.19 27.88 50.01
C SER A 15 -32.64 27.08 48.83
N GLY A 16 -33.48 26.84 47.82
CA GLY A 16 -33.10 26.94 46.41
C GLY A 16 -32.41 25.74 45.75
N LEU A 17 -33.20 24.94 45.02
CA LEU A 17 -32.75 24.10 43.89
C LEU A 17 -32.07 24.96 42.80
N PRO A 18 -31.13 24.42 42.00
CA PRO A 18 -31.54 23.56 40.90
C PRO A 18 -30.85 22.19 40.92
N LEU A 19 -31.61 21.18 40.48
CA LEU A 19 -31.10 19.87 40.12
C LEU A 19 -30.01 20.06 39.05
N ALA A 20 -28.75 19.85 39.44
CA ALA A 20 -27.74 19.43 38.49
C ALA A 20 -28.07 17.98 38.12
N SER A 21 -28.54 17.77 36.90
CA SER A 21 -28.70 16.45 36.32
C SER A 21 -27.38 15.70 36.45
N ALA A 22 -27.33 14.72 37.37
CA ALA A 22 -26.27 13.75 37.42
C ALA A 22 -26.33 12.96 36.11
N GLN A 23 -25.50 13.35 35.13
CA GLN A 23 -25.21 12.50 33.99
C GLN A 23 -24.49 11.29 34.55
N THR A 24 -25.25 10.19 34.67
CA THR A 24 -24.71 8.85 34.80
C THR A 24 -23.66 8.69 33.70
N ALA A 25 -22.39 8.68 34.07
CA ALA A 25 -21.32 8.35 33.16
C ALA A 25 -21.60 6.93 32.66
N THR A 26 -22.13 6.85 31.45
CA THR A 26 -22.22 5.59 30.71
C THR A 26 -20.83 4.99 30.68
N PRO A 27 -20.68 3.68 30.94
CA PRO A 27 -19.39 3.03 30.80
C PRO A 27 -18.89 3.32 29.39
N SER A 28 -17.77 4.02 29.31
CA SER A 28 -17.07 4.30 28.07
C SER A 28 -16.66 2.95 27.49
N THR A 29 -17.51 2.44 26.58
CA THR A 29 -17.21 1.31 25.73
C THR A 29 -15.84 1.58 25.10
N PRO A 30 -14.84 0.70 25.27
CA PRO A 30 -13.58 0.84 24.57
C PRO A 30 -13.92 1.01 23.09
N ALA A 31 -13.43 2.09 22.48
CA ALA A 31 -13.55 2.28 21.05
C ALA A 31 -13.09 0.98 20.38
N ALA A 32 -14.04 0.25 19.81
CA ALA A 32 -13.75 -0.95 19.06
C ALA A 32 -12.75 -0.52 18.00
N ARG A 33 -11.49 -0.98 18.13
CA ARG A 33 -10.56 -0.95 17.00
C ARG A 33 -11.30 -1.69 15.91
N THR A 34 -11.78 -0.94 14.92
CA THR A 34 -12.28 -1.50 13.67
C THR A 34 -11.09 -2.16 13.01
N VAL A 35 -10.89 -3.44 13.36
CA VAL A 35 -10.14 -4.36 12.54
C VAL A 35 -10.92 -4.38 11.23
N THR A 36 -10.43 -3.67 10.22
CA THR A 36 -10.96 -3.79 8.86
C THR A 36 -10.87 -5.27 8.55
N ALA A 37 -12.03 -5.94 8.52
CA ALA A 37 -12.06 -7.38 8.40
C ALA A 37 -11.35 -7.76 7.10
N ALA A 38 -10.32 -8.58 7.21
CA ALA A 38 -9.82 -9.31 6.05
C ALA A 38 -11.03 -9.97 5.37
N SER A 39 -11.09 -9.92 4.04
CA SER A 39 -12.19 -10.55 3.30
C SER A 39 -12.39 -11.99 3.81
N GLY A 40 -13.63 -12.47 3.89
CA GLY A 40 -13.95 -13.76 4.51
C GLY A 40 -13.09 -14.92 3.99
N GLU A 41 -12.65 -14.84 2.74
CA GLU A 41 -11.75 -15.78 2.07
C GLU A 41 -10.32 -15.78 2.65
N VAL A 42 -9.75 -14.62 2.97
CA VAL A 42 -8.42 -14.50 3.58
C VAL A 42 -8.46 -15.00 5.01
N SER A 43 -9.52 -14.66 5.75
CA SER A 43 -9.72 -15.13 7.13
C SER A 43 -9.88 -16.65 7.19
N ALA A 44 -10.69 -17.24 6.30
CA ALA A 44 -10.87 -18.70 6.23
C ALA A 44 -9.55 -19.42 5.88
N LEU A 45 -8.81 -18.89 4.90
CA LEU A 45 -7.51 -19.45 4.54
C LEU A 45 -6.47 -19.29 5.64
N ALA A 46 -6.46 -18.16 6.36
CA ALA A 46 -5.58 -17.95 7.49
C ALA A 46 -5.84 -18.97 8.60
N VAL A 47 -7.11 -19.29 8.89
CA VAL A 47 -7.48 -20.34 9.84
C VAL A 47 -7.00 -21.72 9.37
N GLU A 48 -7.24 -22.07 8.10
CA GLU A 48 -6.79 -23.35 7.53
C GLU A 48 -5.27 -23.51 7.60
N ILE A 49 -4.53 -22.48 7.19
CA ILE A 49 -3.06 -22.47 7.25
C ILE A 49 -2.59 -22.50 8.71
N SER A 50 -3.20 -21.73 9.61
CA SER A 50 -2.84 -21.70 11.03
C SER A 50 -2.93 -23.09 11.68
N GLY A 51 -3.98 -23.87 11.36
CA GLY A 51 -4.14 -25.24 11.83
C GLY A 51 -3.06 -26.18 11.27
N ALA A 52 -2.68 -26.00 10.00
CA ALA A 52 -1.66 -26.82 9.36
C ALA A 52 -0.24 -26.53 9.88
N VAL A 53 0.07 -25.26 10.16
CA VAL A 53 1.43 -24.83 10.57
C VAL A 53 1.58 -24.62 12.08
N LYS A 54 0.52 -24.94 12.85
CA LYS A 54 0.40 -24.63 14.28
C LYS A 54 0.78 -23.17 14.59
N GLY A 55 0.34 -22.26 13.73
CA GLY A 55 0.68 -20.84 13.79
C GLY A 55 -0.25 -20.08 14.72
N ARG A 56 0.27 -19.07 15.43
CA ARG A 56 -0.51 -18.14 16.24
C ARG A 56 -0.85 -16.90 15.41
N LEU A 57 -2.11 -16.49 15.37
CA LEU A 57 -2.48 -15.19 14.79
C LEU A 57 -1.88 -14.08 15.65
N ILE A 58 -1.23 -13.13 15.00
CA ILE A 58 -0.65 -11.95 15.63
C ILE A 58 -1.04 -10.71 14.84
N ASP A 59 -0.93 -9.54 15.49
CA ASP A 59 -0.99 -8.28 14.79
C ASP A 59 0.14 -8.18 13.76
N CYS A 60 -0.21 -7.78 12.55
CA CYS A 60 0.77 -7.54 11.51
C CYS A 60 1.67 -6.36 11.89
N PRO A 61 3.01 -6.51 11.86
CA PRO A 61 3.92 -5.41 12.14
C PRO A 61 3.66 -4.21 11.21
N ALA A 62 3.39 -3.05 11.79
CA ALA A 62 3.06 -1.83 11.03
C ALA A 62 4.18 -1.40 10.06
N GLN A 63 5.42 -1.78 10.35
CA GLN A 63 6.59 -1.49 9.51
C GLN A 63 6.52 -2.17 8.13
N LEU A 64 5.73 -3.23 7.98
CA LEU A 64 5.62 -3.99 6.73
C LEU A 64 4.67 -3.35 5.70
N LYS A 65 4.03 -2.22 6.03
CA LYS A 65 3.08 -1.49 5.15
C LYS A 65 2.10 -2.43 4.43
N LEU A 66 1.55 -3.39 5.16
CA LEU A 66 0.66 -4.41 4.61
C LEU A 66 -0.73 -3.84 4.34
N SER A 67 -1.45 -4.43 3.37
CA SER A 67 -2.82 -4.04 3.05
C SER A 67 -3.74 -4.22 4.26
N THR A 68 -4.78 -3.38 4.37
CA THR A 68 -5.73 -3.31 5.51
C THR A 68 -6.55 -4.57 5.77
N GLY A 69 -6.44 -5.60 4.93
CA GLY A 69 -7.03 -6.93 5.13
C GLY A 69 -6.01 -8.06 5.25
N SER A 70 -4.76 -7.77 5.63
CA SER A 70 -3.71 -8.79 5.78
C SER A 70 -3.78 -9.45 7.16
N VAL A 71 -3.50 -10.75 7.20
CA VAL A 71 -3.44 -11.56 8.42
C VAL A 71 -2.01 -12.07 8.59
N CYS A 72 -1.46 -11.90 9.80
CA CYS A 72 -0.13 -12.37 10.13
C CYS A 72 -0.22 -13.54 11.12
N LEU A 73 0.53 -14.60 10.81
CA LEU A 73 0.64 -15.79 11.63
C LEU A 73 2.10 -15.97 12.01
N TYR A 74 2.35 -16.16 13.29
CA TYR A 74 3.66 -16.51 13.81
C TYR A 74 3.77 -18.04 13.95
N SER A 75 4.79 -18.65 13.37
CA SER A 75 5.06 -20.10 13.52
C SER A 75 6.50 -20.35 13.95
N GLN A 76 6.67 -21.25 14.92
CA GLN A 76 7.98 -21.75 15.36
C GLN A 76 8.40 -22.93 14.47
N ASN A 77 8.55 -22.66 13.17
CA ASN A 77 9.05 -23.62 12.20
C ASN A 77 10.07 -22.98 11.27
N VAL A 78 10.96 -23.82 10.77
CA VAL A 78 11.94 -23.44 9.74
C VAL A 78 11.24 -23.23 8.39
N LEU A 79 11.73 -22.24 7.63
CA LEU A 79 11.15 -21.82 6.34
C LEU A 79 10.93 -22.99 5.34
N PRO A 80 11.88 -23.93 5.13
CA PRO A 80 11.68 -25.02 4.19
C PRO A 80 10.56 -26.01 4.62
N ALA A 81 10.45 -26.29 5.91
CA ALA A 81 9.40 -27.17 6.44
C ALA A 81 8.01 -26.55 6.25
N LEU A 82 7.88 -25.24 6.52
CA LEU A 82 6.65 -24.49 6.28
C LEU A 82 6.24 -24.47 4.81
N ARG A 83 7.18 -24.30 3.89
CA ARG A 83 6.90 -24.34 2.45
C ARG A 83 6.23 -25.65 2.05
N THR A 84 6.74 -26.77 2.55
CA THR A 84 6.19 -28.11 2.26
C THR A 84 4.81 -28.30 2.90
N LEU A 85 4.64 -27.91 4.17
CA LEU A 85 3.36 -28.02 4.89
C LEU A 85 2.26 -27.16 4.27
N ILE A 86 2.58 -25.91 3.92
CA ILE A 86 1.61 -25.02 3.28
C ILE A 86 1.31 -25.55 1.89
N ARG A 87 2.33 -25.95 1.12
CA ARG A 87 2.13 -26.46 -0.24
C ARG A 87 1.23 -27.68 -0.27
N SER A 88 1.37 -28.62 0.65
CA SER A 88 0.52 -29.81 0.69
C SER A 88 -0.95 -29.48 0.96
N LYS A 89 -1.23 -28.42 1.73
CA LYS A 89 -2.60 -27.96 2.00
C LYS A 89 -3.21 -27.17 0.85
N VAL A 90 -2.45 -26.26 0.26
CA VAL A 90 -2.99 -25.31 -0.73
C VAL A 90 -2.67 -25.69 -2.17
N ALA A 91 -2.17 -26.92 -2.42
CA ALA A 91 -1.67 -27.37 -3.73
C ALA A 91 -2.65 -27.11 -4.87
N THR A 92 -3.95 -27.40 -4.66
CA THR A 92 -5.02 -27.23 -5.65
C THR A 92 -5.35 -25.77 -5.95
N ARG A 93 -5.02 -24.86 -5.02
CA ARG A 93 -5.24 -23.41 -5.12
C ARG A 93 -3.97 -22.68 -5.54
N ALA A 94 -2.82 -23.34 -5.55
CA ALA A 94 -1.55 -22.69 -5.75
C ALA A 94 -1.29 -22.34 -7.22
N VAL A 95 -0.90 -21.09 -7.45
CA VAL A 95 -0.56 -20.56 -8.77
C VAL A 95 0.96 -20.60 -8.93
N GLY A 96 1.47 -21.67 -9.54
CA GLY A 96 2.90 -21.87 -9.78
C GLY A 96 3.65 -22.42 -8.56
N ALA A 97 4.97 -22.35 -8.58
CA ALA A 97 5.85 -22.80 -7.48
C ALA A 97 6.15 -21.67 -6.49
N TRP A 98 6.77 -22.02 -5.35
CA TRP A 98 7.30 -21.04 -4.41
C TRP A 98 8.37 -20.18 -5.10
N LYS A 99 8.25 -18.85 -4.96
CA LYS A 99 9.32 -17.91 -5.29
C LYS A 99 10.17 -17.70 -4.05
N THR A 100 11.39 -18.19 -4.08
CA THR A 100 12.35 -18.07 -2.97
C THR A 100 13.31 -16.93 -3.24
N ASP A 101 13.61 -16.15 -2.20
CA ASP A 101 14.70 -15.18 -2.25
C ASP A 101 16.07 -15.92 -2.34
N PRO A 102 17.06 -15.40 -3.07
CA PRO A 102 18.39 -16.02 -3.17
C PRO A 102 19.11 -16.15 -1.82
N ALA A 103 18.77 -15.33 -0.81
CA ALA A 103 19.29 -15.46 0.55
C ALA A 103 18.43 -16.39 1.45
N ASP A 104 17.39 -17.03 0.90
CA ASP A 104 16.43 -17.91 1.59
C ASP A 104 15.81 -17.29 2.87
N LYS A 105 15.74 -15.95 2.91
CA LYS A 105 15.16 -15.18 4.01
C LYS A 105 13.64 -15.05 3.86
N ALA A 106 13.15 -15.12 2.63
CA ALA A 106 11.73 -15.01 2.34
C ALA A 106 11.31 -15.96 1.22
N SER A 107 10.04 -16.34 1.24
CA SER A 107 9.42 -17.15 0.19
C SER A 107 8.00 -16.70 -0.04
N SER A 108 7.58 -16.54 -1.29
CA SER A 108 6.21 -16.15 -1.62
C SER A 108 5.52 -17.19 -2.51
N LEU A 109 4.22 -17.35 -2.30
CA LEU A 109 3.34 -18.19 -3.09
C LEU A 109 2.05 -17.44 -3.37
N LEU A 110 1.55 -17.58 -4.60
CA LEU A 110 0.26 -17.04 -4.99
C LEU A 110 -0.79 -18.14 -4.93
N LEU A 111 -1.97 -17.82 -4.39
CA LEU A 111 -3.10 -18.72 -4.28
C LEU A 111 -4.31 -18.11 -5.00
N ARG A 112 -5.08 -18.94 -5.70
CA ARG A 112 -6.33 -18.59 -6.36
C ARG A 112 -7.48 -19.20 -5.55
N THR A 113 -8.39 -18.37 -5.09
CA THR A 113 -9.60 -18.79 -4.36
C THR A 113 -10.80 -18.14 -5.02
N GLY A 114 -11.55 -18.91 -5.81
CA GLY A 114 -12.62 -18.37 -6.64
C GLY A 114 -12.08 -17.29 -7.59
N ASN A 115 -12.61 -16.07 -7.45
CA ASN A 115 -12.19 -14.90 -8.23
C ASN A 115 -11.10 -14.06 -7.54
N ALA A 116 -10.73 -14.38 -6.30
CA ALA A 116 -9.69 -13.67 -5.57
C ALA A 116 -8.31 -14.35 -5.73
N THR A 117 -7.26 -13.53 -5.69
CA THR A 117 -5.89 -14.01 -5.54
C THR A 117 -5.37 -13.58 -4.18
N ILE A 118 -4.74 -14.51 -3.45
CA ILE A 118 -4.18 -14.28 -2.13
C ILE A 118 -2.68 -14.52 -2.20
N SER A 119 -1.89 -13.61 -1.65
CA SER A 119 -0.45 -13.77 -1.50
C SER A 119 -0.15 -14.39 -0.15
N VAL A 120 0.66 -15.44 -0.14
CA VAL A 120 1.25 -16.01 1.07
C VAL A 120 2.74 -15.70 1.05
N LEU A 121 3.19 -14.83 1.94
CA LEU A 121 4.59 -14.49 2.13
C LEU A 121 5.10 -15.10 3.43
N LEU A 122 6.17 -15.88 3.34
CA LEU A 122 6.92 -16.41 4.47
C LEU A 122 8.16 -15.55 4.65
N ALA A 123 8.34 -14.98 5.83
CA ALA A 123 9.53 -14.21 6.19
C ALA A 123 10.19 -14.88 7.41
N ARG A 124 11.45 -15.26 7.25
CA ARG A 124 12.26 -15.81 8.34
C ARG A 124 12.53 -14.70 9.37
N LEU A 125 12.10 -14.91 10.61
CA LEU A 125 12.41 -14.02 11.73
C LEU A 125 13.70 -14.45 12.41
N SER A 126 13.89 -15.76 12.57
CA SER A 126 15.09 -16.38 13.11
C SER A 126 15.32 -17.74 12.45
N ALA A 127 16.36 -18.48 12.85
CA ALA A 127 16.63 -19.80 12.28
C ALA A 127 15.46 -20.79 12.43
N GLN A 128 14.61 -20.61 13.45
CA GLN A 128 13.52 -21.51 13.82
C GLN A 128 12.13 -20.85 13.78
N GLU A 129 12.07 -19.55 13.53
CA GLU A 129 10.83 -18.78 13.61
C GLU A 129 10.55 -18.10 12.28
N THR A 130 9.31 -18.19 11.84
CA THR A 130 8.85 -17.67 10.56
C THR A 130 7.54 -16.92 10.76
N LEU A 131 7.47 -15.75 10.17
CA LEU A 131 6.24 -14.99 10.00
C LEU A 131 5.59 -15.39 8.68
N VAL A 132 4.32 -15.79 8.73
CA VAL A 132 3.49 -16.07 7.56
C VAL A 132 2.50 -14.92 7.42
N ILE A 133 2.52 -14.26 6.28
CA ILE A 133 1.68 -13.11 5.97
C ILE A 133 0.74 -13.55 4.85
N LEU A 134 -0.55 -13.54 5.14
CA LEU A 134 -1.60 -13.69 4.14
C LEU A 134 -2.12 -12.31 3.83
N SER A 135 -1.92 -11.86 2.60
CA SER A 135 -2.51 -10.62 2.13
C SER A 135 -3.45 -10.96 1.00
N PRO A 136 -4.70 -10.47 1.01
CA PRO A 136 -5.43 -10.41 -0.23
C PRO A 136 -4.52 -9.64 -1.18
N LEU A 137 -4.22 -10.23 -2.33
CA LEU A 137 -4.02 -9.36 -3.45
C LEU A 137 -5.42 -8.79 -3.70
N GLN A 138 -5.74 -7.70 -3.00
CA GLN A 138 -6.20 -6.57 -3.76
C GLN A 138 -5.22 -6.55 -4.91
N THR A 139 -5.73 -6.67 -6.11
CA THR A 139 -5.06 -6.01 -7.19
C THR A 139 -4.76 -4.57 -6.69
N GLN A 140 -3.57 -4.35 -6.08
CA GLN A 140 -2.59 -3.60 -6.80
C GLN A 140 -2.59 -4.26 -8.15
N THR A 141 -3.39 -3.68 -9.02
CA THR A 141 -3.57 -4.13 -10.36
C THR A 141 -2.20 -3.91 -11.01
N GLN A 142 -1.23 -4.81 -10.76
CA GLN A 142 -0.74 -5.58 -11.89
C GLN A 142 -1.96 -6.37 -12.38
N ALA A 143 -2.85 -5.64 -13.06
CA ALA A 143 -3.60 -6.25 -14.14
C ALA A 143 -2.53 -7.02 -14.91
N ALA A 144 -2.77 -8.31 -15.16
CA ALA A 144 -2.47 -8.79 -16.50
C ALA A 144 -3.05 -7.70 -17.38
N ALA A 145 -2.20 -6.83 -17.95
CA ALA A 145 -2.61 -5.57 -18.52
C ALA A 145 -3.77 -5.88 -19.46
N THR A 146 -4.99 -5.67 -18.99
CA THR A 146 -6.07 -5.32 -19.88
C THR A 146 -5.60 -3.97 -20.30
N ARG A 147 -4.80 -3.98 -21.38
CA ARG A 147 -4.19 -2.84 -22.04
C ARG A 147 -5.16 -1.70 -21.82
N PRO A 148 -4.82 -0.70 -20.98
CA PRO A 148 -5.73 0.40 -20.75
C PRO A 148 -6.10 0.89 -22.14
N ALA A 149 -7.40 0.99 -22.43
CA ALA A 149 -7.87 1.42 -23.74
C ALA A 149 -7.05 2.66 -24.10
N MET A 150 -6.30 2.57 -25.20
CA MET A 150 -5.22 3.51 -25.51
C MET A 150 -5.79 4.92 -25.42
N PRO A 151 -5.37 5.74 -24.43
CA PRO A 151 -5.87 7.10 -24.31
C PRO A 151 -5.62 7.84 -25.62
N ALA A 152 -6.59 8.65 -26.06
CA ALA A 152 -6.45 9.41 -27.29
C ALA A 152 -5.17 10.27 -27.24
N GLY A 153 -4.30 10.11 -28.25
CA GLY A 153 -3.02 10.82 -28.34
C GLY A 153 -1.80 10.04 -27.87
N ILE A 154 -1.93 8.83 -27.32
CA ILE A 154 -0.79 7.96 -27.05
C ILE A 154 -0.22 7.40 -28.35
N VAL A 155 1.09 7.46 -28.49
CA VAL A 155 1.83 6.82 -29.59
C VAL A 155 2.07 5.34 -29.24
N LYS A 156 1.55 4.43 -30.07
CA LYS A 156 1.69 2.98 -29.90
C LYS A 156 3.17 2.56 -29.92
N GLY A 157 3.57 1.65 -29.02
CA GLY A 157 4.93 1.14 -28.95
C GLY A 157 5.94 2.03 -28.21
N GLU A 158 5.55 3.22 -27.79
CA GLU A 158 6.41 4.13 -27.04
C GLU A 158 6.28 3.92 -25.52
N PRO A 159 7.37 4.04 -24.73
CA PRO A 159 7.34 3.90 -23.29
C PRO A 159 6.84 5.16 -22.59
N TYR A 160 5.78 5.02 -21.81
CA TYR A 160 5.23 6.06 -20.93
C TYR A 160 5.41 5.67 -19.46
N VAL A 161 5.48 6.67 -18.59
CA VAL A 161 5.47 6.48 -17.13
C VAL A 161 4.33 7.26 -16.52
N LEU A 162 3.80 6.77 -15.41
CA LEU A 162 2.78 7.49 -14.66
C LEU A 162 3.44 8.54 -13.75
N ASP A 163 2.74 9.64 -13.52
CA ASP A 163 3.13 10.64 -12.52
C ASP A 163 3.28 10.04 -11.12
N THR A 164 2.50 9.02 -10.78
CA THR A 164 2.62 8.29 -9.51
C THR A 164 3.96 7.57 -9.35
N ASP A 165 4.54 7.11 -10.45
CA ASP A 165 5.79 6.36 -10.46
C ASP A 165 7.02 7.27 -10.40
N LEU A 166 6.82 8.58 -10.63
CA LEU A 166 7.84 9.61 -10.55
C LEU A 166 7.93 10.25 -9.16
N LYS A 167 7.09 9.84 -8.20
CA LYS A 167 7.11 10.37 -6.84
C LYS A 167 8.47 10.18 -6.20
N GLY A 168 9.08 11.28 -5.76
CA GLY A 168 10.43 11.31 -5.18
C GLY A 168 11.57 11.54 -6.20
N LEU A 169 11.29 11.47 -7.50
CA LEU A 169 12.21 11.88 -8.56
C LEU A 169 11.86 13.25 -9.12
N VAL A 170 10.59 13.44 -9.45
CA VAL A 170 10.06 14.64 -10.08
C VAL A 170 8.78 15.04 -9.37
N THR A 171 8.63 16.33 -9.07
CA THR A 171 7.38 16.86 -8.55
C THR A 171 6.46 17.19 -9.72
N VAL A 172 5.30 16.54 -9.77
CA VAL A 172 4.27 16.79 -10.79
C VAL A 172 3.13 17.58 -10.15
N ALA A 173 2.82 18.75 -10.69
CA ALA A 173 1.70 19.58 -10.27
C ALA A 173 0.74 19.79 -11.45
N ASN A 174 -0.56 19.56 -11.22
CA ASN A 174 -1.60 19.88 -12.20
C ASN A 174 -1.91 21.38 -12.11
N LEU A 175 -1.77 22.11 -13.22
CA LEU A 175 -2.04 23.54 -13.31
C LEU A 175 -3.48 23.85 -13.77
N GLY A 176 -4.30 22.83 -14.02
CA GLY A 176 -5.61 22.96 -14.65
C GLY A 176 -5.52 23.04 -16.17
N SER A 177 -6.67 22.99 -16.85
CA SER A 177 -6.80 23.09 -18.32
C SER A 177 -5.97 22.08 -19.14
N GLY A 178 -5.58 20.96 -18.54
CA GLY A 178 -4.70 19.96 -19.17
C GLY A 178 -3.22 20.34 -19.19
N SER A 179 -2.81 21.36 -18.43
CA SER A 179 -1.41 21.75 -18.25
C SER A 179 -0.84 21.19 -16.95
N TYR A 180 0.42 20.76 -17.00
CA TYR A 180 1.11 20.09 -15.91
C TYR A 180 2.52 20.64 -15.77
N ARG A 181 2.94 20.92 -14.53
CA ARG A 181 4.29 21.39 -14.20
C ARG A 181 5.09 20.26 -13.58
N LEU A 182 6.18 19.88 -14.23
CA LEU A 182 7.14 18.91 -13.74
C LEU A 182 8.36 19.67 -13.24
N THR A 183 8.81 19.36 -12.02
CA THR A 183 9.97 20.00 -11.41
C THR A 183 10.97 18.95 -10.93
N SER A 184 12.22 19.08 -11.37
CA SER A 184 13.35 18.24 -10.96
C SER A 184 14.51 19.17 -10.59
N GLY A 185 14.85 19.25 -9.30
CA GLY A 185 15.81 20.25 -8.81
C GLY A 185 15.38 21.67 -9.18
N SER A 186 16.25 22.42 -9.86
CA SER A 186 15.97 23.77 -10.38
C SER A 186 15.29 23.78 -11.75
N THR A 187 15.15 22.63 -12.41
CA THR A 187 14.61 22.53 -13.77
C THR A 187 13.11 22.35 -13.72
N VAL A 188 12.40 23.19 -14.48
CA VAL A 188 10.94 23.20 -14.57
C VAL A 188 10.54 22.96 -16.02
N LEU A 189 9.71 21.93 -16.25
CA LEU A 189 9.12 21.60 -17.54
C LEU A 189 7.60 21.69 -17.42
N THR A 190 6.98 22.56 -18.20
CA THR A 190 5.53 22.70 -18.29
C THR A 190 5.05 21.98 -19.54
N LEU A 191 4.25 20.93 -19.32
CA LEU A 191 3.66 20.09 -20.35
C LEU A 191 2.19 20.48 -20.55
N SER A 192 1.67 20.27 -21.74
CA SER A 192 0.23 20.29 -22.00
C SER A 192 -0.18 18.96 -22.60
N SER A 193 -1.23 18.35 -22.02
CA SER A 193 -1.77 17.09 -22.50
C SER A 193 -2.15 17.17 -23.97
N GLY A 194 -1.75 16.18 -24.77
CA GLY A 194 -1.99 16.11 -26.21
C GLY A 194 -1.08 17.01 -27.06
N LYS A 195 -0.17 17.78 -26.46
CA LYS A 195 0.78 18.64 -27.21
C LYS A 195 2.19 18.07 -27.16
N ARG A 196 2.90 18.18 -28.28
CA ARG A 196 4.35 17.90 -28.37
C ARG A 196 5.21 19.10 -27.97
N THR A 197 4.62 20.28 -27.83
CA THR A 197 5.34 21.45 -27.33
C THR A 197 5.25 21.51 -25.81
N ALA A 198 6.37 21.76 -25.18
CA ALA A 198 6.50 22.00 -23.75
C ALA A 198 7.33 23.26 -23.49
N THR A 199 7.20 23.82 -22.31
CA THR A 199 7.98 24.99 -21.90
C THR A 199 8.95 24.57 -20.81
N LEU A 200 10.23 24.52 -21.15
CA LEU A 200 11.31 24.46 -20.18
C LEU A 200 11.54 25.87 -19.63
N GLY A 201 11.97 26.02 -18.38
CA GLY A 201 12.23 27.35 -17.79
C GLY A 201 13.12 28.29 -18.64
N SER A 202 13.90 27.74 -19.57
CA SER A 202 14.76 28.45 -20.53
C SER A 202 14.15 28.68 -21.92
N GLY A 203 12.96 28.17 -22.24
CA GLY A 203 12.31 28.31 -23.54
C GLY A 203 11.40 27.15 -23.93
N THR A 204 10.89 27.17 -25.16
CA THR A 204 10.06 26.07 -25.69
C THR A 204 10.92 24.88 -26.08
N VAL A 205 10.53 23.68 -25.68
CA VAL A 205 11.14 22.41 -26.08
C VAL A 205 10.12 21.54 -26.80
N GLU A 206 10.56 20.88 -27.87
CA GLU A 206 9.75 19.89 -28.57
C GLU A 206 9.99 18.52 -27.95
N LEU A 207 8.90 17.89 -27.52
CA LEU A 207 8.87 16.52 -27.05
C LEU A 207 8.69 15.61 -28.26
N ALA A 208 9.47 14.54 -28.33
CA ALA A 208 9.28 13.52 -29.35
C ALA A 208 7.86 12.92 -29.33
N ASN A 209 7.27 12.79 -28.13
CA ASN A 209 5.91 12.31 -27.94
C ASN A 209 5.13 13.25 -27.02
N PRO A 210 3.79 13.39 -27.20
CA PRO A 210 2.98 14.22 -26.32
C PRO A 210 2.79 13.54 -24.95
N ALA A 211 2.70 14.33 -23.89
CA ALA A 211 2.14 13.83 -22.63
C ALA A 211 0.63 13.67 -22.77
N VAL A 212 0.05 12.69 -22.10
CA VAL A 212 -1.39 12.39 -22.21
C VAL A 212 -1.97 12.18 -20.83
N SER A 213 -3.14 12.76 -20.56
CA SER A 213 -3.88 12.49 -19.34
C SER A 213 -5.04 11.53 -19.61
N ASP A 214 -5.24 10.54 -18.74
CA ASP A 214 -6.40 9.65 -18.76
C ASP A 214 -7.58 10.19 -17.93
N GLY A 215 -7.50 11.46 -17.48
CA GLY A 215 -8.47 12.11 -16.60
C GLY A 215 -8.23 11.89 -15.11
N ARG A 216 -7.33 10.97 -14.72
CA ARG A 216 -6.96 10.71 -13.31
C ARG A 216 -5.45 10.82 -13.07
N ASN A 217 -4.66 10.35 -14.02
CA ASN A 217 -3.21 10.29 -14.02
C ASN A 217 -2.65 10.99 -15.26
N LEU A 218 -1.39 11.38 -15.18
CA LEU A 218 -0.63 11.89 -16.32
C LEU A 218 0.34 10.82 -16.80
N LEU A 219 0.23 10.45 -18.07
CA LEU A 219 1.17 9.61 -18.78
C LEU A 219 2.23 10.51 -19.42
N ILE A 220 3.46 10.34 -18.96
CA ILE A 220 4.61 11.14 -19.35
C ILE A 220 5.51 10.27 -20.23
N PRO A 221 5.86 10.70 -21.45
CA PRO A 221 6.82 10.00 -22.28
C PRO A 221 8.15 9.87 -21.55
N LEU A 222 8.71 8.65 -21.48
CA LEU A 222 9.93 8.40 -20.72
C LEU A 222 11.10 9.29 -21.21
N ASN A 223 11.17 9.55 -22.51
CA ASN A 223 12.18 10.41 -23.13
C ASN A 223 12.10 11.87 -22.67
N SER A 224 10.92 12.37 -22.28
CA SER A 224 10.75 13.75 -21.80
C SER A 224 11.46 14.02 -20.47
N LEU A 225 11.75 12.97 -19.68
CA LEU A 225 12.52 13.08 -18.44
C LEU A 225 13.98 13.50 -18.71
N ARG A 226 14.52 13.21 -19.89
CA ARG A 226 15.86 13.69 -20.28
C ARG A 226 15.89 15.21 -20.41
N SER A 227 14.80 15.83 -20.85
CA SER A 227 14.67 17.30 -20.91
C SER A 227 14.63 17.95 -19.52
N LEU A 228 14.32 17.18 -18.47
CA LEU A 228 14.42 17.59 -17.07
C LEU A 228 15.82 17.36 -16.46
N GLY A 229 16.78 16.88 -17.27
CA GLY A 229 18.13 16.55 -16.83
C GLY A 229 18.25 15.16 -16.18
N CYS A 230 17.24 14.30 -16.32
CA CYS A 230 17.30 12.93 -15.80
C CYS A 230 18.05 12.00 -16.76
N THR A 231 18.84 11.08 -16.20
CA THR A 231 19.47 9.99 -16.93
C THR A 231 18.61 8.72 -16.87
N LEU A 232 18.59 7.97 -17.96
CA LEU A 232 17.81 6.75 -18.13
C LEU A 232 18.77 5.59 -18.39
N THR A 233 18.72 4.55 -17.56
CA THR A 233 19.56 3.36 -17.70
C THR A 233 18.68 2.11 -17.68
N THR A 234 18.86 1.21 -18.64
CA THR A 234 18.14 -0.06 -18.69
C THR A 234 18.59 -0.96 -17.53
N ALA A 235 17.63 -1.54 -16.80
CA ALA A 235 17.87 -2.46 -15.70
C ALA A 235 17.08 -3.77 -15.90
N GLN A 236 17.50 -4.86 -15.24
CA GLN A 236 16.86 -6.18 -15.42
C GLN A 236 15.36 -6.20 -15.05
N ALA A 237 14.88 -5.27 -14.23
CA ALA A 237 13.50 -5.20 -13.75
C ALA A 237 12.70 -3.98 -14.24
N GLY A 238 13.27 -3.14 -15.12
CA GLY A 238 12.68 -1.88 -15.60
C GLY A 238 13.71 -0.88 -16.14
N VAL A 239 13.41 0.41 -16.06
CA VAL A 239 14.34 1.49 -16.39
C VAL A 239 14.69 2.23 -15.10
N ALA A 240 15.98 2.29 -14.77
CA ALA A 240 16.47 3.15 -13.71
C ALA A 240 16.49 4.60 -14.22
N VAL A 241 15.82 5.49 -13.49
CA VAL A 241 15.77 6.91 -13.77
C VAL A 241 16.45 7.64 -12.64
N SER A 242 17.47 8.43 -12.96
CA SER A 242 18.17 9.26 -11.99
C SER A 242 18.02 10.73 -12.36
N CYS A 243 17.48 11.52 -11.43
CA CYS A 243 17.26 12.96 -11.58
C CYS A 243 18.06 13.66 -10.47
N GLY A 244 19.29 14.08 -10.79
CA GLY A 244 20.20 14.62 -9.78
C GLY A 244 20.63 13.56 -8.76
N THR A 245 20.41 13.81 -7.47
CA THR A 245 20.75 12.87 -6.38
C THR A 245 19.67 11.80 -6.13
N ALA A 246 18.50 11.93 -6.77
CA ALA A 246 17.40 10.97 -6.64
C ALA A 246 17.49 9.91 -7.74
N SER A 247 17.23 8.65 -7.41
CA SER A 247 17.20 7.53 -8.36
C SER A 247 16.10 6.54 -7.98
N ALA A 248 15.37 6.05 -8.99
CA ALA A 248 14.35 5.01 -8.81
C ALA A 248 14.28 4.10 -10.04
N THR A 249 13.93 2.84 -9.81
CA THR A 249 13.67 1.88 -10.88
C THR A 249 12.18 1.87 -11.20
N ILE A 250 11.84 2.23 -12.43
CA ILE A 250 10.46 2.38 -12.90
C ILE A 250 10.16 1.33 -13.96
N ARG A 251 8.90 0.91 -14.09
CA ARG A 251 8.44 0.04 -15.17
C ARG A 251 7.60 0.86 -16.17
N PRO A 252 8.15 1.21 -17.34
CA PRO A 252 7.39 1.94 -18.34
C PRO A 252 6.21 1.11 -18.86
N ILE A 253 5.10 1.78 -19.12
CA ILE A 253 3.93 1.26 -19.80
C ILE A 253 4.15 1.44 -21.29
N VAL A 254 4.10 0.33 -22.03
CA VAL A 254 4.08 0.34 -23.50
C VAL A 254 2.69 -0.07 -23.94
N PHE A 255 2.04 0.76 -24.74
CA PHE A 255 0.72 0.47 -25.29
C PHE A 255 0.82 -0.34 -26.56
#